data_AF-A0A3P7NHZ8-F1
#
_entry.id   AF-A0A3P7NHZ8-F1
#
_cell.length_a   1.000
_cell.length_b   1.000
_cell.length_c   1.000
_cell.angle_alpha   90.00
_cell.angle_beta   90.00
_cell.angle_gamma   90.00
#
_symmetry.space_group_name_H-M   'P 1'
#
loop_
_entity.id
_entity.type
_entity.pdbx_description
1 polymer ?
#
loop_
_entity_poly.entity_id
_entity_poly.type
_entity_poly.pdbx_seq_one_letter_code
_entity_poly.pdbx_strand_id
1 'polypeptide(L)'
;MRRYFRTTPLHIAAEKGYDRIVERLLQKEIYPEKKNEEGETALDLAISNGHELASVARALVNSDDYWEFIMAPTDTKQMSRHTEARTTPMRKLIDKFPKVAKLVFEKCQTKYQELDSSLKWKEYNFIYIDDTYMMPSRDGTELTAETYPYDENGKVKKEAKAYSDDYDVVYKNHPLKMMVRQRELS
;
A
#
# COMPACT_ATOMS: atom_id res chain seq x y z
N MET A 1 0.80 -29.26 19.09
CA MET A 1 0.09 -28.11 18.49
C MET A 1 0.18 -28.26 16.97
N ARG A 2 -0.94 -28.28 16.24
CA ARG A 2 -0.90 -28.23 14.77
C ARG A 2 -0.50 -26.81 14.38
N ARG A 3 0.69 -26.63 13.80
CA ARG A 3 1.11 -25.39 13.16
C ARG A 3 0.26 -25.26 11.89
N TYR A 4 -0.79 -24.45 11.96
CA TYR A 4 -1.60 -24.15 10.80
C TYR A 4 -0.82 -23.16 9.93
N PHE A 5 -0.20 -23.67 8.86
CA PHE A 5 0.42 -22.83 7.84
C PHE A 5 -0.60 -21.82 7.32
N ARG A 6 -0.41 -20.53 7.62
CA ARG A 6 -1.26 -19.43 7.11
C ARG A 6 -0.97 -19.06 5.66
N THR A 7 0.02 -19.70 5.05
CA THR A 7 0.40 -19.51 3.66
C THR A 7 -0.74 -19.93 2.72
N THR A 8 -1.24 -18.99 1.94
CA THR A 8 -2.30 -19.24 0.94
C THR A 8 -1.69 -19.63 -0.42
N PRO A 9 -2.46 -20.24 -1.34
CA PRO A 9 -1.99 -20.48 -2.70
C PRO A 9 -1.50 -19.20 -3.41
N LEU A 10 -2.08 -18.04 -3.09
CA LEU A 10 -1.66 -16.75 -3.63
C LEU A 10 -0.24 -16.38 -3.18
N HIS A 11 0.12 -16.64 -1.92
CA HIS A 11 1.49 -16.42 -1.42
C HIS A 11 2.49 -17.26 -2.21
N ILE A 12 2.22 -18.56 -2.39
CA ILE A 12 3.11 -19.47 -3.11
C ILE A 12 3.25 -19.05 -4.57
N ALA A 13 2.14 -18.73 -5.24
CA ALA A 13 2.18 -18.28 -6.63
C ALA A 13 2.97 -16.98 -6.79
N ALA A 14 2.81 -16.04 -5.84
CA ALA A 14 3.53 -14.78 -5.86
C ALA A 14 5.03 -14.96 -5.61
N GLU A 15 5.41 -15.76 -4.60
CA GLU A 15 6.80 -16.08 -4.28
C GLU A 15 7.51 -16.78 -5.45
N LYS A 16 6.83 -17.69 -6.15
CA LYS A 16 7.41 -18.47 -7.26
C LYS A 16 7.37 -17.75 -8.61
N GLY A 17 6.82 -16.54 -8.69
CA GLY A 17 6.79 -15.78 -9.94
C GLY A 17 5.70 -16.19 -10.94
N TYR A 18 4.65 -16.88 -10.48
CA TYR A 18 3.59 -17.40 -11.35
C TYR A 18 2.47 -16.37 -11.58
N ASP A 19 2.79 -15.30 -12.32
CA ASP A 19 1.86 -14.19 -12.64
C ASP A 19 0.50 -14.64 -13.19
N ARG A 20 0.47 -15.58 -14.16
CA ARG A 20 -0.78 -16.14 -14.70
C ARG A 20 -1.60 -16.90 -13.65
N ILE A 21 -0.95 -17.58 -12.72
CA ILE A 21 -1.65 -18.27 -11.63
C ILE A 21 -2.21 -17.25 -10.64
N VAL A 22 -1.45 -16.20 -10.34
CA VAL A 22 -1.90 -15.07 -9.51
C VAL A 22 -3.16 -14.43 -10.11
N GLU A 23 -3.17 -14.12 -11.41
CA GLU A 23 -4.35 -13.59 -12.10
C GLU A 23 -5.56 -14.53 -11.96
N ARG A 24 -5.37 -15.84 -12.14
CA ARG A 24 -6.45 -16.83 -12.00
C ARG A 24 -6.96 -16.96 -10.57
N LEU A 25 -6.08 -16.83 -9.58
CA LEU A 25 -6.47 -16.88 -8.18
C LEU A 25 -7.24 -15.62 -7.77
N LEU A 26 -6.86 -14.44 -8.28
CA LEU A 26 -7.57 -13.18 -8.06
C LEU A 26 -8.95 -13.15 -8.74
N GLN A 27 -9.22 -14.01 -9.73
CA GLN A 27 -10.57 -14.21 -10.29
C GLN A 27 -11.49 -15.05 -9.39
N LYS A 28 -10.98 -15.55 -8.26
CA LYS A 28 -11.75 -16.27 -7.25
C LYS A 28 -11.94 -15.35 -6.05
N GLU A 29 -13.03 -15.54 -5.32
CA GLU A 29 -13.32 -14.80 -4.07
C GLU A 29 -12.29 -15.14 -2.98
N ILE A 30 -11.10 -14.56 -3.08
CA ILE A 30 -9.98 -14.76 -2.17
C ILE A 30 -9.74 -13.49 -1.33
N TYR A 31 -8.95 -13.65 -0.27
CA TYR A 31 -8.52 -12.57 0.61
C TYR A 31 -7.02 -12.27 0.37
N PRO A 32 -6.68 -11.43 -0.63
CA PRO A 32 -5.29 -11.21 -1.04
C PRO A 32 -4.46 -10.38 -0.05
N GLU A 33 -5.12 -9.70 0.88
CA GLU A 33 -4.53 -8.93 1.98
C GLU A 33 -4.09 -9.80 3.17
N LYS A 34 -4.41 -11.10 3.16
CA LYS A 34 -4.00 -12.02 4.23
C LYS A 34 -2.49 -12.10 4.30
N LYS A 35 -1.98 -12.04 5.53
CA LYS A 35 -0.58 -12.25 5.87
C LYS A 35 -0.29 -13.72 6.20
N ASN A 36 0.85 -14.22 5.76
CA ASN A 36 1.38 -15.53 6.13
C ASN A 36 1.90 -15.55 7.59
N GLU A 37 2.64 -16.60 7.97
CA GLU A 37 3.22 -16.71 9.32
C GLU A 37 4.33 -15.68 9.59
N GLU A 38 5.03 -15.23 8.55
CA GLU A 38 6.03 -14.15 8.63
C GLU A 38 5.41 -12.74 8.66
N GLY A 39 4.08 -12.61 8.54
CA GLY A 39 3.42 -11.30 8.49
C GLY A 39 3.45 -10.66 7.10
N GLU A 40 3.78 -11.41 6.05
CA GLU A 40 3.91 -10.96 4.68
C GLU A 40 2.66 -11.29 3.86
N THR A 41 2.22 -10.35 3.04
CA THR A 41 1.19 -10.57 2.01
C THR A 41 1.81 -11.19 0.75
N ALA A 42 0.96 -11.62 -0.19
CA ALA A 42 1.44 -12.05 -1.50
C ALA A 42 2.23 -10.95 -2.25
N LEU A 43 1.86 -9.68 -2.09
CA LEU A 43 2.61 -8.56 -2.66
C LEU A 43 3.99 -8.41 -1.99
N ASP A 44 4.07 -8.60 -0.67
CA ASP A 44 5.34 -8.53 0.05
C ASP A 44 6.34 -9.59 -0.46
N LEU A 45 5.86 -10.82 -0.67
CA LEU A 45 6.68 -11.91 -1.22
C LEU A 45 7.15 -11.63 -2.66
N ALA A 46 6.27 -11.04 -3.49
CA ALA A 46 6.66 -10.63 -4.84
C ALA A 46 7.76 -9.54 -4.79
N ILE A 47 7.65 -8.60 -3.87
CA ILE A 47 8.60 -7.50 -3.70
C ILE A 47 9.95 -8.00 -3.13
N SER A 48 9.93 -8.87 -2.13
CA SER A 48 11.14 -9.35 -1.44
C SER A 48 12.02 -10.21 -2.33
N ASN A 49 11.43 -10.96 -3.26
CA ASN A 49 12.15 -11.80 -4.23
C ASN A 49 12.74 -11.01 -5.41
N GLY A 50 12.56 -9.69 -5.47
CA GLY A 50 13.30 -8.80 -6.37
C GLY A 50 12.69 -8.58 -7.75
N HIS A 51 13.47 -7.95 -8.65
CA HIS A 51 12.99 -7.39 -9.93
C HIS A 51 12.36 -8.39 -10.90
N GLU A 52 12.73 -9.66 -10.80
CA GLU A 52 12.18 -10.72 -11.66
C GLU A 52 10.67 -10.92 -11.44
N LEU A 53 10.16 -10.54 -10.26
CA LEU A 53 8.75 -10.70 -9.92
C LEU A 53 7.91 -9.43 -10.10
N ALA A 54 8.43 -8.45 -10.86
CA ALA A 54 7.69 -7.24 -11.20
C ALA A 54 6.40 -7.54 -12.01
N SER A 55 6.35 -8.64 -12.76
CA SER A 55 5.13 -9.10 -13.46
C SER A 55 4.06 -9.57 -12.48
N VAL A 56 4.45 -10.29 -11.42
CA VAL A 56 3.54 -10.70 -10.34
C VAL A 56 3.00 -9.49 -9.59
N ALA A 57 3.87 -8.57 -9.17
CA ALA A 57 3.44 -7.35 -8.49
C ALA A 57 2.47 -6.53 -9.36
N ARG A 58 2.74 -6.45 -10.68
CA ARG A 58 1.83 -5.86 -11.65
C ARG A 58 0.48 -6.58 -11.71
N ALA A 59 0.47 -7.91 -11.79
CA ALA A 59 -0.75 -8.72 -11.83
C ALA A 59 -1.61 -8.49 -10.59
N LEU A 60 -1.00 -8.44 -9.41
CA LEU A 60 -1.67 -8.13 -8.14
C LEU A 60 -2.34 -6.76 -8.17
N VAL A 61 -1.61 -5.69 -8.52
CA VAL A 61 -2.18 -4.32 -8.50
C VAL A 61 -3.11 -4.00 -9.68
N ASN A 62 -3.10 -4.82 -10.74
CA ASN A 62 -4.00 -4.67 -11.87
C ASN A 62 -5.37 -5.32 -11.64
N SER A 63 -5.55 -6.13 -10.60
CA SER A 63 -6.86 -6.70 -10.28
C SER A 63 -7.86 -5.62 -9.90
N ASP A 64 -8.90 -5.44 -10.69
CA ASP A 64 -9.89 -4.38 -10.45
C ASP A 64 -10.69 -4.58 -9.15
N ASP A 65 -10.95 -5.84 -8.79
CA ASP A 65 -11.73 -6.17 -7.59
C ASP A 65 -10.91 -6.09 -6.28
N TYR A 66 -9.58 -6.21 -6.37
CA TYR A 66 -8.74 -6.47 -5.19
C TYR A 66 -7.57 -5.51 -4.96
N TRP A 67 -7.18 -4.70 -5.95
CA TRP A 67 -5.97 -3.88 -5.83
C TRP A 67 -5.99 -2.94 -4.63
N GLU A 68 -7.17 -2.42 -4.22
CA GLU A 68 -7.29 -1.53 -3.07
C GLU A 68 -6.95 -2.24 -1.75
N PHE A 69 -7.41 -3.49 -1.59
CA PHE A 69 -7.08 -4.33 -0.43
C PHE A 69 -5.60 -4.70 -0.39
N ILE A 70 -5.02 -4.98 -1.56
CA ILE A 70 -3.59 -5.29 -1.70
C ILE A 70 -2.71 -4.07 -1.35
N MET A 71 -3.16 -2.87 -1.71
CA MET A 71 -2.43 -1.63 -1.48
C MET A 71 -2.69 -1.00 -0.10
N ALA A 72 -3.75 -1.43 0.60
CA ALA A 72 -4.11 -0.91 1.90
C ALA A 72 -3.00 -1.16 2.93
N PRO A 73 -2.48 -0.10 3.58
CA PRO A 73 -1.55 -0.29 4.69
C PRO A 73 -2.28 -0.94 5.87
N THR A 74 -1.65 -1.97 6.45
CA THR A 74 -2.16 -2.71 7.61
C THR A 74 -1.11 -2.80 8.73
N ASP A 75 -0.16 -1.86 8.70
CA ASP A 75 0.89 -1.76 9.70
C ASP A 75 0.39 -1.02 10.94
N THR A 76 0.96 -1.40 12.08
CA THR A 76 0.79 -0.69 13.33
C THR A 76 2.14 -0.22 13.85
N LYS A 77 2.12 0.85 14.65
CA LYS A 77 3.27 1.36 15.40
C LYS A 77 2.86 1.47 16.85
N GLN A 78 3.79 1.36 17.81
CA GLN A 78 3.41 1.56 19.21
C GLN A 78 2.97 3.03 19.44
N MET A 79 2.34 3.35 20.55
CA MET A 79 1.97 4.74 20.88
C MET A 79 3.16 5.59 21.40
N SER A 80 4.27 4.95 21.76
CA SER A 80 5.48 5.57 22.30
C SER A 80 6.21 6.45 21.26
N ARG A 81 7.35 7.05 21.64
CA ARG A 81 8.15 7.85 20.69
C ARG A 81 8.71 6.97 19.58
N HIS A 82 8.53 7.38 18.34
CA HIS A 82 9.03 6.66 17.16
C HIS A 82 9.93 7.54 16.32
N THR A 83 11.07 6.97 15.92
CA THR A 83 11.99 7.61 14.97
C THR A 83 12.22 6.74 13.74
N GLU A 84 11.48 5.64 13.62
CA GLU A 84 11.65 4.68 12.54
C GLU A 84 10.88 5.09 11.30
N ALA A 85 11.43 4.74 10.14
CA ALA A 85 10.71 4.82 8.89
C ALA A 85 9.48 3.88 8.90
N ARG A 86 8.41 4.34 8.27
CA ARG A 86 7.24 3.53 7.97
C ARG A 86 7.42 2.81 6.64
N THR A 87 6.95 1.57 6.55
CA THR A 87 7.02 0.79 5.31
C THR A 87 5.62 0.32 4.94
N THR A 88 5.07 0.89 3.86
CA THR A 88 3.75 0.56 3.32
C THR A 88 3.87 -0.08 1.93
N PRO A 89 2.83 -0.77 1.42
CA PRO A 89 2.88 -1.37 0.08
C PRO A 89 3.33 -0.39 -1.00
N MET A 90 2.86 0.86 -0.94
CA MET A 90 3.26 1.91 -1.88
C MET A 90 4.74 2.26 -1.78
N ARG A 91 5.29 2.43 -0.56
CA ARG A 91 6.74 2.67 -0.35
C ARG A 91 7.59 1.53 -0.87
N LYS A 92 7.18 0.28 -0.58
CA LYS A 92 7.86 -0.93 -1.07
C LYS A 92 7.87 -0.97 -2.61
N LEU A 93 6.75 -0.64 -3.25
CA LEU A 93 6.66 -0.56 -4.71
C LEU A 93 7.51 0.56 -5.29
N ILE A 94 7.53 1.75 -4.70
CA ILE A 94 8.38 2.85 -5.18
C ILE A 94 9.86 2.45 -5.14
N ASP A 95 10.28 1.80 -4.06
CA ASP A 95 11.67 1.37 -3.87
C ASP A 95 12.07 0.25 -4.82
N LYS A 96 11.24 -0.80 -4.95
CA LYS A 96 11.61 -2.01 -5.71
C LYS A 96 11.08 -2.01 -7.14
N PHE A 97 9.86 -1.56 -7.36
CA PHE A 97 9.15 -1.64 -8.65
C PHE A 97 8.52 -0.29 -9.05
N PRO A 98 9.32 0.76 -9.31
CA PRO A 98 8.80 2.12 -9.56
C PRO A 98 7.81 2.19 -10.74
N LYS A 99 7.97 1.32 -11.75
CA LYS A 99 7.02 1.19 -12.86
C LYS A 99 5.66 0.63 -12.42
N VAL A 100 5.63 -0.27 -11.44
CA VAL A 100 4.38 -0.81 -10.86
C VAL A 100 3.75 0.21 -9.93
N ALA A 101 4.54 0.93 -9.12
CA ALA A 101 4.04 2.05 -8.32
C ALA A 101 3.36 3.12 -9.19
N LYS A 102 3.90 3.42 -10.38
CA LYS A 102 3.26 4.31 -11.36
C LYS A 102 1.85 3.83 -11.79
N LEU A 103 1.63 2.53 -11.94
CA LEU A 103 0.30 2.00 -12.29
C LEU A 103 -0.70 2.24 -11.17
N VAL A 104 -0.29 2.04 -9.92
CA VAL A 104 -1.14 2.34 -8.75
C VAL A 104 -1.57 3.80 -8.77
N PHE A 105 -0.64 4.73 -9.06
CA PHE A 105 -0.98 6.14 -9.24
C PHE A 105 -2.00 6.42 -10.33
N GLU A 106 -1.89 5.72 -11.45
CA GLU A 106 -2.84 5.85 -12.56
C GLU A 106 -4.23 5.34 -12.13
N LYS A 107 -4.30 4.29 -11.30
CA LYS A 107 -5.55 3.78 -10.72
C LYS A 107 -6.16 4.70 -9.67
N CYS A 108 -5.36 5.47 -8.94
CA CYS A 108 -5.85 6.48 -7.98
C CYS A 108 -6.49 7.73 -8.63
N GLN A 109 -6.71 7.74 -9.95
CA GLN A 109 -7.21 8.91 -10.68
C GLN A 109 -8.58 8.61 -11.29
N THR A 110 -9.60 9.36 -10.88
CA THR A 110 -10.93 9.29 -11.50
C THR A 110 -11.14 10.47 -12.41
N LYS A 111 -11.57 10.24 -13.65
CA LYS A 111 -11.82 11.29 -14.64
C LYS A 111 -13.32 11.42 -14.88
N TYR A 112 -13.80 12.65 -14.86
CA TYR A 112 -15.19 12.96 -15.08
C TYR A 112 -15.33 13.91 -16.26
N GLN A 113 -16.28 13.59 -17.13
CA GLN A 113 -16.70 14.43 -18.24
C GLN A 113 -18.21 14.31 -18.34
N GLU A 114 -18.92 15.40 -18.08
CA GLU A 114 -20.36 15.46 -18.26
C GLU A 114 -20.69 15.45 -19.76
N LEU A 115 -21.77 14.76 -20.14
CA LEU A 115 -22.15 14.56 -21.55
C LEU A 115 -22.42 15.89 -22.29
N ASP A 116 -22.89 16.92 -21.58
CA ASP A 116 -23.41 18.18 -22.13
C ASP A 116 -22.60 19.42 -21.70
N SER A 117 -21.46 19.21 -21.03
CA SER A 117 -20.61 20.28 -20.52
C SER A 117 -19.20 20.17 -21.10
N SER A 118 -18.57 21.32 -21.36
CA SER A 118 -17.14 21.37 -21.67
C SER A 118 -16.26 21.17 -20.42
N LEU A 119 -16.85 21.19 -19.22
CA LEU A 119 -16.16 20.99 -17.95
C LEU A 119 -15.63 19.55 -17.84
N LYS A 120 -14.32 19.46 -17.67
CA LYS A 120 -13.60 18.22 -17.37
C LYS A 120 -12.90 18.41 -16.04
N TRP A 121 -13.09 17.46 -15.14
CA TRP A 121 -12.38 17.46 -13.87
C TRP A 121 -11.85 16.06 -13.56
N LYS A 122 -10.89 16.03 -12.65
CA LYS A 122 -10.17 14.82 -12.29
C LYS A 122 -9.97 14.80 -10.79
N GLU A 123 -10.38 13.70 -10.19
CA GLU A 123 -10.17 13.40 -8.79
C GLU A 123 -8.86 12.62 -8.61
N TYR A 124 -8.21 12.85 -7.48
CA TYR A 124 -7.01 12.14 -7.09
C TYR A 124 -7.21 11.58 -5.68
N ASN A 125 -7.15 10.26 -5.55
CA ASN A 125 -7.17 9.59 -4.26
C ASN A 125 -5.73 9.48 -3.71
N PHE A 126 -5.46 10.16 -2.59
CA PHE A 126 -4.12 10.20 -2.00
C PHE A 126 -3.90 9.20 -0.86
N ILE A 127 -4.86 8.32 -0.56
CA ILE A 127 -4.82 7.43 0.62
C ILE A 127 -3.55 6.56 0.72
N TYR A 128 -2.97 6.14 -0.41
CA TYR A 128 -1.76 5.30 -0.43
C TYR A 128 -0.45 6.10 -0.48
N ILE A 129 -0.53 7.43 -0.62
CA ILE A 129 0.61 8.34 -0.81
C ILE A 129 0.78 9.25 0.41
N ASP A 130 -0.33 9.73 0.95
CA ASP A 130 -0.36 10.53 2.17
C ASP A 130 -0.82 9.67 3.35
N ASP A 131 0.14 8.92 3.86
CA ASP A 131 0.01 8.05 5.02
C ASP A 131 0.94 8.54 6.15
N THR A 132 1.14 9.86 6.22
CA THR A 132 1.96 10.50 7.24
C THR A 132 1.36 10.31 8.63
N TYR A 133 0.04 10.47 8.73
CA TYR A 133 -0.69 10.39 9.98
C TYR A 133 -1.37 9.03 10.14
N MET A 134 -1.47 8.58 11.38
CA MET A 134 -2.11 7.35 11.82
C MET A 134 -3.04 7.66 12.99
N MET A 135 -4.05 6.82 13.19
CA MET A 135 -5.00 6.98 14.30
C MET A 135 -4.62 6.07 15.46
N PRO A 136 -4.85 6.48 16.72
CA PRO A 136 -4.76 5.57 17.85
C PRO A 136 -5.70 4.37 17.69
N SER A 137 -5.21 3.19 18.09
CA SER A 137 -6.03 1.99 18.26
C SER A 137 -7.10 2.21 19.33
N ARG A 138 -8.13 1.36 19.35
CA ARG A 138 -9.26 1.49 20.30
C ARG A 138 -8.83 1.41 21.77
N ASP A 139 -7.79 0.65 22.06
CA ASP A 139 -7.18 0.50 23.40
C ASP A 139 -6.10 1.56 23.68
N GLY A 140 -5.75 2.39 22.69
CA GLY A 140 -4.78 3.48 22.81
C GLY A 140 -3.31 3.03 22.91
N THR A 141 -3.02 1.75 22.70
CA THR A 141 -1.67 1.18 22.84
C THR A 141 -0.81 1.36 21.59
N GLU A 142 -1.46 1.48 20.42
CA GLU A 142 -0.83 1.52 19.11
C GLU A 142 -1.40 2.65 18.25
N LEU A 143 -0.65 3.03 17.22
CA LEU A 143 -1.12 3.75 16.05
C LEU A 143 -1.42 2.74 14.95
N THR A 144 -2.58 2.85 14.32
CA THR A 144 -3.06 1.95 13.26
C THR A 144 -3.34 2.69 11.96
N ALA A 145 -3.06 2.00 10.86
CA ALA A 145 -3.38 2.41 9.50
C ALA A 145 -4.84 2.12 9.10
N GLU A 146 -5.56 1.31 9.88
CA GLU A 146 -6.90 0.83 9.52
C GLU A 146 -7.99 1.92 9.58
N THR A 147 -7.70 3.05 10.23
CA THR A 147 -8.64 4.16 10.38
C THR A 147 -8.11 5.42 9.72
N TYR A 148 -8.96 6.06 8.90
CA TYR A 148 -8.58 7.26 8.16
C TYR A 148 -8.32 8.46 9.08
N PRO A 149 -7.17 9.15 8.96
CA PRO A 149 -6.76 10.20 9.89
C PRO A 149 -7.33 11.58 9.57
N TYR A 150 -8.06 11.75 8.46
CA TYR A 150 -8.68 13.03 8.07
C TYR A 150 -10.20 13.01 8.28
N ASP A 151 -10.78 14.18 8.55
CA ASP A 151 -12.22 14.39 8.58
C ASP A 151 -12.81 14.61 7.17
N GLU A 152 -14.13 14.84 7.10
CA GLU A 152 -14.87 15.07 5.87
C GLU A 152 -14.41 16.32 5.08
N ASN A 153 -13.73 17.26 5.75
CA ASN A 153 -13.19 18.47 5.14
C ASN A 153 -11.70 18.33 4.78
N GLY A 154 -11.13 17.13 4.95
CA GLY A 154 -9.71 16.86 4.70
C GLY A 154 -8.77 17.41 5.77
N LYS A 155 -9.29 17.80 6.95
CA LYS A 155 -8.45 18.24 8.07
C LYS A 155 -8.01 17.03 8.91
N VAL A 156 -6.76 17.05 9.38
CA VAL A 156 -6.22 16.01 10.28
C VAL A 156 -7.04 15.98 11.57
N LYS A 157 -7.52 14.80 11.95
CA LYS A 157 -8.25 14.56 13.21
C LYS A 157 -7.36 14.86 14.41
N LYS A 158 -7.95 15.35 15.49
CA LYS A 158 -7.22 15.83 16.67
C LYS A 158 -6.36 14.74 17.32
N GLU A 159 -6.83 13.50 17.27
CA GLU A 159 -6.17 12.33 17.87
C GLU A 159 -5.10 11.71 16.95
N ALA A 160 -5.09 12.09 15.67
CA ALA A 160 -4.14 11.55 14.71
C ALA A 160 -2.71 11.99 15.05
N LYS A 161 -1.75 11.09 14.87
CA LYS A 161 -0.33 11.35 15.09
C LYS A 161 0.46 10.94 13.88
N ALA A 162 1.56 11.65 13.62
CA ALA A 162 2.52 11.20 12.61
C ALA A 162 3.10 9.84 13.02
N TYR A 163 3.45 9.00 12.03
CA TYR A 163 4.04 7.68 12.32
C TYR A 163 5.43 7.76 12.99
N SER A 164 6.06 8.93 12.97
CA SER A 164 7.37 9.22 13.55
C SER A 164 7.39 10.65 14.09
N ASP A 165 8.02 10.84 15.25
CA ASP A 165 8.28 12.14 15.86
C ASP A 165 9.48 12.85 15.20
N ASP A 166 10.32 12.09 14.50
CA ASP A 166 11.42 12.64 13.70
C ASP A 166 10.88 13.15 12.35
N TYR A 167 10.86 14.47 12.20
CA TYR A 167 10.43 15.15 10.97
C TYR A 167 11.29 14.79 9.76
N ASP A 168 12.60 14.63 9.95
CA ASP A 168 13.51 14.28 8.87
C ASP A 168 13.20 12.88 8.33
N VAL A 169 12.87 11.95 9.22
CA VAL A 169 12.42 10.61 8.85
C VAL A 169 11.12 10.69 8.07
N VAL A 170 10.13 11.44 8.56
CA VAL A 170 8.84 11.62 7.87
C VAL A 170 9.04 12.20 6.47
N TYR A 171 9.82 13.27 6.36
CA TYR A 171 10.08 13.98 5.10
C TYR A 171 10.84 13.11 4.10
N LYS A 172 11.95 12.48 4.53
CA LYS A 172 12.82 11.68 3.64
C LYS A 172 12.13 10.40 3.20
N ASN A 173 11.22 9.85 4.01
CA ASN A 173 10.49 8.62 3.74
C ASN A 173 9.07 8.88 3.19
N HIS A 174 8.69 10.13 2.90
CA HIS A 174 7.41 10.42 2.25
C HIS A 174 7.39 9.82 0.83
N PRO A 175 6.31 9.14 0.39
CA PRO A 175 6.26 8.47 -0.93
C PRO A 175 6.63 9.39 -2.09
N LEU A 176 6.10 10.62 -2.12
CA LEU A 176 6.48 11.62 -3.15
C LEU A 176 7.98 11.96 -3.13
N LYS A 177 8.62 12.03 -1.94
CA LYS A 177 10.05 12.31 -1.83
C LYS A 177 10.88 11.11 -2.33
N MET A 178 10.43 9.89 -2.03
CA MET A 178 11.05 8.66 -2.53
C MET A 178 11.02 8.58 -4.06
N MET A 179 9.91 8.97 -4.70
CA MET A 179 9.79 8.94 -6.16
C MET A 179 10.73 9.92 -6.86
N VAL A 180 10.93 11.11 -6.29
CA VAL A 180 11.87 12.09 -6.85
C VAL A 180 13.27 11.49 -6.91
N ARG A 181 13.73 10.84 -5.83
CA ARG A 181 15.04 10.18 -5.78
C ARG A 181 15.16 9.05 -6.80
N GLN A 182 14.12 8.25 -6.97
CA GLN A 182 14.12 7.15 -7.94
C GLN A 182 14.25 7.63 -9.40
N ARG A 183 13.77 8.85 -9.72
CA ARG A 183 13.96 9.46 -11.06
C ARG A 183 15.40 9.93 -11.31
N GLU A 184 16.12 10.31 -10.26
CA GLU A 184 17.52 10.76 -10.38
C GLU A 184 18.48 9.60 -10.63
N LEU A 185 18.05 8.36 -10.37
CA LEU A 185 18.86 7.14 -10.48
C LEU A 185 18.63 6.35 -11.79
N SER A 186 17.65 6.76 -12.62
CA SER A 186 17.22 6.07 -13.85
C SER A 186 17.67 6.79 -15.11
#